data_AF-A0A8J6T173-F1
#
_entry.id   AF-A0A8J6T173-F1
#
_cell.length_a   1.000
_cell.length_b   1.000
_cell.length_c   1.000
_cell.angle_alpha   90.00
_cell.angle_beta   90.00
_cell.angle_gamma   90.00
#
_symmetry.space_group_name_H-M   'P 1'
#
loop_
_entity.id
_entity.type
_entity.pdbx_description
1 polymer ?
#
loop_
_entity_poly.entity_id
_entity_poly.type
_entity_poly.pdbx_seq_one_letter_code
_entity_poly.pdbx_strand_id
1 'polypeptide(L)'
;MKNVVKGRLIFTSVMGIALSASFTACKTVGSGTSGVAGAYSIQTDDAPQIARFTVLLDQLDKDMKGLTCATSATQLAASDSVNIVGSLEALGRIYEKDDAKFVEITKVYGDLGALIQDYKDWIAKEAKAKADYASADIITKVSAKRAEACAKLEAYLKSSKLIPGDQYTKPYNDSLRDWASDHKWKDVETDRRQVLAYMRGLLNVIRNKHYDFNRMESGNGLHQFGRDMRWISWKMRSLNGMVTLGGSACRWNGYIDTQDAITSSYLATLNGSSAEASPVKITDCYYHDIARKAVTLLNMKSPNAYDPYELNGKPDTVSDTDKIGAQSLVTGIKETRLFDLLESELVLPMGAMERTGIKFVNVAEPKYCLNSNHVNGKGAANIYLCKEGEGDQNFNVIYTGGGHYYRWYNEAQGQCMNLSTNAYGSSVDSRPCDNSETQSWNISSMSNAWDSNLVYIINAKSNADMCVSLDKASDAANVVTKKCNLNDKSQLWSISYY
;
A
#
# COMPACT_ATOMS: atom_id res chain seq x y z
N MET A 1 36.19 53.32 -51.42
CA MET A 1 36.98 52.08 -51.49
C MET A 1 37.99 52.06 -50.37
N LYS A 2 38.22 50.88 -49.78
CA LYS A 2 39.22 50.48 -48.76
C LYS A 2 38.82 50.61 -47.27
N ASN A 3 38.45 49.43 -46.77
CA ASN A 3 38.85 48.76 -45.52
C ASN A 3 38.40 49.34 -44.16
N VAL A 4 37.39 48.69 -43.57
CA VAL A 4 37.13 48.68 -42.12
C VAL A 4 37.46 47.28 -41.59
N VAL A 5 38.44 47.22 -40.69
CA VAL A 5 38.89 46.01 -39.98
C VAL A 5 37.99 45.77 -38.77
N LYS A 6 37.52 44.53 -38.62
CA LYS A 6 36.78 44.02 -37.45
C LYS A 6 37.74 43.77 -36.29
N GLY A 7 37.42 44.30 -35.12
CA GLY A 7 38.00 43.91 -33.83
C GLY A 7 36.90 43.61 -32.82
N ARG A 8 36.78 42.33 -32.42
CA ARG A 8 35.93 41.87 -31.31
C ARG A 8 36.62 42.20 -29.98
N LEU A 9 35.92 42.85 -29.06
CA LEU A 9 36.30 42.95 -27.65
C LEU A 9 35.31 42.13 -26.81
N ILE A 10 35.85 41.20 -26.03
CA ILE A 10 35.15 40.34 -25.07
C ILE A 10 35.04 41.15 -23.76
N PHE A 11 33.81 41.39 -23.31
CA PHE A 11 33.54 42.01 -22.01
C PHE A 11 33.39 40.90 -20.95
N THR A 12 34.38 40.79 -20.06
CA THR A 12 34.27 40.11 -18.78
C THR A 12 33.90 41.13 -17.71
N SER A 13 32.67 41.09 -17.23
CA SER A 13 32.19 41.96 -16.15
C SER A 13 32.32 41.23 -14.82
N VAL A 14 33.28 41.68 -14.01
CA VAL A 14 33.33 41.50 -12.57
C VAL A 14 32.26 42.39 -11.95
N MET A 15 31.36 41.83 -11.14
CA MET A 15 30.62 42.62 -10.15
C MET A 15 30.33 41.77 -8.92
N GLY A 16 31.11 42.02 -7.88
CA GLY A 16 30.82 41.58 -6.53
C GLY A 16 29.73 42.47 -5.91
N ILE A 17 28.79 41.84 -5.23
CA ILE A 17 28.00 42.48 -4.18
C ILE A 17 28.12 41.58 -2.94
N ALA A 18 28.72 42.17 -1.91
CA ALA A 18 28.84 41.61 -0.58
C ALA A 18 27.48 41.59 0.12
N LEU A 19 27.09 40.45 0.65
CA LEU A 19 26.08 40.34 1.70
C LEU A 19 26.74 39.70 2.92
N SER A 20 27.16 40.57 3.83
CA SER A 20 27.63 40.23 5.17
C SER A 20 26.43 40.13 6.12
N ALA A 21 26.19 38.96 6.71
CA ALA A 21 25.51 38.81 8.00
C ALA A 21 25.83 37.45 8.63
N SER A 22 26.82 37.48 9.53
CA SER A 22 26.90 36.76 10.81
C SER A 22 26.40 35.30 10.87
N PHE A 23 27.26 34.36 10.49
CA PHE A 23 27.24 33.01 11.07
C PHE A 23 28.27 32.95 12.20
N THR A 24 27.78 32.88 13.44
CA THR A 24 28.60 32.53 14.60
C THR A 24 29.09 31.10 14.42
N ALA A 25 30.41 30.94 14.42
CA ALA A 25 31.11 29.68 14.21
C ALA A 25 30.65 28.60 15.21
N CYS A 26 30.10 27.49 14.69
CA CYS A 26 30.20 26.19 15.33
C CYS A 26 31.22 25.36 14.56
N LYS A 27 32.17 24.80 15.32
CA LYS A 27 33.30 23.99 14.88
C LYS A 27 32.92 22.98 13.80
N THR A 28 33.66 23.05 12.71
CA THR A 28 33.87 22.00 11.73
C THR A 28 34.28 20.68 12.40
N VAL A 29 33.48 19.64 12.21
CA VAL A 29 33.90 18.24 12.33
C VAL A 29 33.70 17.58 10.97
N GLY A 30 34.83 17.19 10.38
CA GLY A 30 35.04 16.24 9.29
C GLY A 30 33.93 15.98 8.27
N SER A 31 34.13 16.51 7.07
CA SER A 31 33.59 15.94 5.83
C SER A 31 34.20 14.58 5.56
N GLY A 32 33.45 13.50 5.82
CA GLY A 32 33.68 12.16 5.28
C GLY A 32 32.50 11.79 4.39
N THR A 33 32.71 11.81 3.08
CA THR A 33 31.73 11.34 2.09
C THR A 33 31.75 9.81 2.01
N SER A 34 30.54 9.28 1.81
CA SER A 34 30.20 7.97 1.24
C SER A 34 30.56 6.71 2.03
N GLY A 35 29.54 6.04 2.55
CA GLY A 35 29.58 4.61 2.83
C GLY A 35 28.88 4.23 4.12
N VAL A 36 27.88 3.36 3.96
CA VAL A 36 27.26 2.51 4.99
C VAL A 36 26.24 3.21 5.89
N ALA A 37 24.97 2.94 5.56
CA ALA A 37 23.85 3.03 6.47
C ALA A 37 24.25 2.43 7.82
N GLY A 38 24.30 3.25 8.87
CA GLY A 38 24.44 2.79 10.23
C GLY A 38 23.24 1.91 10.54
N ALA A 39 23.43 0.59 10.41
CA ALA A 39 22.56 -0.41 10.96
C ALA A 39 22.56 -0.19 12.47
N TYR A 40 21.55 0.53 12.96
CA TYR A 40 21.04 0.26 14.29
C TYR A 40 20.58 -1.19 14.24
N SER A 41 21.40 -2.11 14.76
CA SER A 41 20.97 -3.47 14.99
C SER A 41 19.93 -3.42 16.11
N ILE A 42 18.67 -3.18 15.74
CA ILE A 42 17.52 -3.44 16.60
C ILE A 42 17.42 -4.96 16.65
N GLN A 43 18.16 -5.53 17.60
CA GLN A 43 18.16 -6.93 17.90
C GLN A 43 17.09 -7.13 18.98
N THR A 44 15.86 -7.37 18.54
CA THR A 44 14.80 -8.02 19.32
C THR A 44 13.85 -8.69 18.33
N ASP A 45 13.50 -9.94 18.62
CA ASP A 45 12.39 -10.70 18.04
C ASP A 45 11.05 -10.03 18.41
N ASP A 46 10.93 -8.74 18.19
CA ASP A 46 9.71 -7.99 18.45
C ASP A 46 8.66 -8.46 17.45
N ALA A 47 7.49 -8.81 17.98
CA ALA A 47 6.35 -9.19 17.16
C ALA A 47 6.14 -8.15 16.04
N PRO A 48 5.87 -8.55 14.78
CA PRO A 48 5.81 -7.63 13.63
C PRO A 48 4.96 -6.38 13.87
N GLN A 49 3.91 -6.51 14.69
CA GLN A 49 3.04 -5.41 15.12
C GLN A 49 3.82 -4.31 15.86
N ILE A 50 4.69 -4.68 16.81
CA ILE A 50 5.53 -3.74 17.56
C ILE A 50 6.52 -3.07 16.61
N ALA A 51 7.16 -3.86 15.76
CA ALA A 51 8.15 -3.36 14.78
C ALA A 51 7.57 -2.29 13.85
N ARG A 52 6.28 -2.38 13.48
CA ARG A 52 5.60 -1.35 12.66
C ARG A 52 5.61 0.02 13.32
N PHE A 53 5.42 0.08 14.65
CA PHE A 53 5.46 1.34 15.39
C PHE A 53 6.89 1.79 15.66
N THR A 54 7.73 0.92 16.22
CA THR A 54 9.08 1.30 16.70
C THR A 54 9.95 1.85 15.57
N VAL A 55 9.93 1.23 14.38
CA VAL A 55 10.69 1.71 13.22
C VAL A 55 10.30 3.13 12.81
N LEU A 56 9.00 3.44 12.79
CA LEU A 56 8.51 4.78 12.42
C LEU A 56 8.80 5.81 13.52
N LEU A 57 8.66 5.42 14.79
CA LEU A 57 9.00 6.28 15.92
C LEU A 57 10.49 6.61 15.95
N ASP A 58 11.35 5.64 15.66
CA ASP A 58 12.81 5.84 15.60
C ASP A 58 13.20 6.75 14.43
N GLN A 59 12.51 6.63 13.29
CA GLN A 59 12.71 7.55 12.16
C GLN A 59 12.27 8.97 12.53
N LEU A 60 11.13 9.14 13.20
CA LEU A 60 10.65 10.45 13.63
C LEU A 60 11.54 11.08 14.71
N ASP A 61 12.02 10.28 15.67
CA ASP A 61 12.87 10.76 16.75
C ASP A 61 14.22 11.28 16.25
N LYS A 62 14.74 10.76 15.12
CA LYS A 62 15.95 11.32 14.48
C LYS A 62 15.78 12.80 14.11
N ASP A 63 14.55 13.23 13.82
CA ASP A 63 14.24 14.61 13.44
C ASP A 63 13.83 15.50 14.63
N MET A 64 13.66 14.94 15.83
CA MET A 64 13.16 15.68 17.01
C MET A 64 14.05 15.58 18.25
N LYS A 65 14.65 14.43 18.52
CA LYS A 65 15.28 14.11 19.81
C LYS A 65 16.59 14.87 19.98
N GLY A 66 16.74 15.51 21.14
CA GLY A 66 17.92 16.32 21.47
C GLY A 66 17.96 17.70 20.80
N LEU A 67 16.94 18.06 20.03
CA LEU A 67 16.80 19.37 19.41
C LEU A 67 15.90 20.28 20.24
N THR A 68 16.11 21.59 20.11
CA THR A 68 15.17 22.58 20.65
C THR A 68 13.89 22.59 19.81
N CYS A 69 12.75 23.02 20.37
CA CYS A 69 11.48 23.05 19.63
C CYS A 69 11.57 23.81 18.29
N ALA A 70 12.25 24.96 18.25
CA ALA A 70 12.43 25.74 17.02
C ALA A 70 13.29 25.00 15.98
N THR A 71 14.36 24.33 16.44
CA THR A 71 15.21 23.51 15.57
C THR A 71 14.46 22.29 15.06
N SER A 72 13.68 21.60 15.90
CA SER A 72 12.84 20.47 15.50
C SER A 72 11.79 20.89 14.48
N ALA A 73 11.09 22.02 14.67
CA ALA A 73 10.10 22.50 13.70
C ALA A 73 10.71 22.69 12.30
N THR A 74 11.92 23.25 12.24
CA THR A 74 12.66 23.42 10.98
C THR A 74 13.11 22.09 10.40
N GLN A 75 13.65 21.19 11.22
CA GLN A 75 14.11 19.86 10.81
C GLN A 75 12.94 19.02 10.27
N LEU A 76 11.81 18.98 10.97
CA LEU A 76 10.59 18.27 10.57
C LEU A 76 10.04 18.76 9.22
N ALA A 77 10.12 20.07 8.93
CA ALA A 77 9.67 20.61 7.65
C ALA A 77 10.63 20.29 6.49
N ALA A 78 11.93 20.20 6.80
CA ALA A 78 12.99 19.92 5.82
C ALA A 78 13.12 18.42 5.49
N SER A 79 12.72 17.53 6.41
CA SER A 79 12.82 16.09 6.25
C SER A 79 11.55 15.45 5.65
N ASP A 80 11.54 14.11 5.62
CA ASP A 80 10.38 13.28 5.25
C ASP A 80 9.37 13.09 6.40
N SER A 81 9.47 13.89 7.46
CA SER A 81 8.68 13.74 8.68
C SER A 81 7.16 13.76 8.44
N VAL A 82 6.63 14.55 7.49
CA VAL A 82 5.20 14.51 7.12
C VAL A 82 4.75 13.11 6.71
N ASN A 83 5.61 12.35 6.02
CA ASN A 83 5.29 11.01 5.56
C ASN A 83 5.41 9.98 6.68
N ILE A 84 6.36 10.18 7.60
CA ILE A 84 6.54 9.34 8.78
C ILE A 84 5.34 9.50 9.72
N VAL A 85 4.93 10.73 10.03
CA VAL A 85 3.77 10.99 10.90
C VAL A 85 2.47 10.55 10.23
N GLY A 86 2.33 10.72 8.91
CA GLY A 86 1.19 10.17 8.16
C GLY A 86 1.13 8.64 8.22
N SER A 87 2.27 7.96 8.26
CA SER A 87 2.35 6.50 8.45
C SER A 87 1.99 6.09 9.88
N LEU A 88 2.40 6.85 10.90
CA LEU A 88 1.99 6.60 12.29
C LEU A 88 0.49 6.85 12.50
N GLU A 89 -0.06 7.92 11.91
CA GLU A 89 -1.51 8.16 11.87
C GLU A 89 -2.24 6.99 11.20
N ALA A 90 -1.70 6.49 10.07
CA ALA A 90 -2.25 5.36 9.34
C ALA A 90 -2.32 4.10 10.21
N LEU A 91 -1.25 3.78 10.96
CA LEU A 91 -1.27 2.66 11.91
C LEU A 91 -2.35 2.84 12.98
N GLY A 92 -2.45 4.03 13.58
CA GLY A 92 -3.53 4.32 14.54
C GLY A 92 -4.92 4.05 13.93
N ARG A 93 -5.14 4.45 12.68
CA ARG A 93 -6.44 4.23 11.99
C ARG A 93 -6.71 2.76 11.66
N ILE A 94 -5.67 1.96 11.40
CA ILE A 94 -5.81 0.52 11.14
C ILE A 94 -6.30 -0.21 12.40
N TYR A 95 -5.83 0.24 13.57
CA TYR A 95 -6.10 -0.39 14.86
C TYR A 95 -7.11 0.35 15.74
N GLU A 96 -7.75 1.41 15.24
CA GLU A 96 -8.63 2.30 16.04
C GLU A 96 -9.77 1.57 16.77
N LYS A 97 -10.17 0.38 16.29
CA LYS A 97 -11.23 -0.45 16.88
C LYS A 97 -10.73 -1.38 17.99
N ASP A 98 -9.43 -1.57 18.09
CA ASP A 98 -8.83 -2.53 19.03
C ASP A 98 -8.58 -1.92 20.40
N ASP A 99 -8.17 -0.65 20.46
CA ASP A 99 -7.86 0.05 21.71
C ASP A 99 -8.04 1.57 21.54
N ALA A 100 -8.55 2.26 22.57
CA ALA A 100 -8.72 3.71 22.57
C ALA A 100 -7.39 4.47 22.39
N LYS A 101 -6.26 3.86 22.75
CA LYS A 101 -4.94 4.42 22.51
C LYS A 101 -4.66 4.63 21.02
N PHE A 102 -5.17 3.77 20.15
CA PHE A 102 -5.01 3.95 18.70
C PHE A 102 -5.76 5.17 18.16
N VAL A 103 -6.91 5.51 18.75
CA VAL A 103 -7.62 6.77 18.44
C VAL A 103 -6.79 7.98 18.86
N GLU A 104 -6.15 7.92 20.04
CA GLU A 104 -5.22 8.95 20.50
C GLU A 104 -4.03 9.08 19.55
N ILE A 105 -3.40 7.98 19.13
CA ILE A 105 -2.32 7.95 18.15
C ILE A 105 -2.73 8.63 16.83
N THR A 106 -3.90 8.27 16.28
CA THR A 106 -4.43 8.91 15.07
C THR A 106 -4.57 10.40 15.23
N LYS A 107 -5.11 10.87 16.37
CA LYS A 107 -5.25 12.29 16.62
C LYS A 107 -3.88 12.98 16.74
N VAL A 108 -2.99 12.44 17.57
CA VAL A 108 -1.70 13.07 17.87
C VAL A 108 -0.87 13.25 16.61
N TYR A 109 -0.74 12.20 15.78
CA TYR A 109 0.06 12.27 14.56
C TYR A 109 -0.66 12.94 13.40
N GLY A 110 -2.00 12.91 13.35
CA GLY A 110 -2.78 13.67 12.37
C GLY A 110 -2.65 15.18 12.57
N ASP A 111 -2.79 15.65 13.82
CA ASP A 111 -2.59 17.05 14.19
C ASP A 111 -1.13 17.47 13.95
N LEU A 112 -0.15 16.63 14.28
CA LEU A 112 1.26 16.87 14.00
C LEU A 112 1.54 17.01 12.49
N GLY A 113 1.04 16.08 11.69
CA GLY A 113 1.22 16.08 10.23
C GLY A 113 0.62 17.33 9.57
N ALA A 114 -0.56 17.75 10.02
CA ALA A 114 -1.19 18.98 9.54
C ALA A 114 -0.34 20.23 9.85
N LEU A 115 0.22 20.33 11.06
CA LEU A 115 1.05 21.46 11.47
C LEU A 115 2.41 21.49 10.75
N ILE A 116 3.05 20.34 10.55
CA ILE A 116 4.29 20.26 9.76
C ILE A 116 4.01 20.68 8.31
N GLN A 117 2.92 20.20 7.71
CA GLN A 117 2.57 20.54 6.33
C GLN A 117 2.24 22.04 6.18
N ASP A 118 1.45 22.63 7.09
CA ASP A 118 1.15 24.07 7.05
C ASP A 118 2.44 24.92 7.10
N TYR A 119 3.35 24.60 8.02
CA TYR A 119 4.64 25.30 8.09
C TYR A 119 5.47 25.13 6.81
N LYS A 120 5.53 23.92 6.26
CA LYS A 120 6.22 23.62 5.00
C LYS A 120 5.63 24.39 3.80
N ASP A 121 4.30 24.48 3.73
CA ASP A 121 3.59 25.24 2.70
C ASP A 121 3.93 26.74 2.78
N TRP A 122 4.00 27.31 3.98
CA TRP A 122 4.40 28.71 4.15
C TRP A 122 5.88 28.97 3.84
N ILE A 123 6.78 28.02 4.12
CA ILE A 123 8.18 28.10 3.65
C ILE A 123 8.22 28.17 2.12
N ALA A 124 7.50 27.28 1.43
CA ALA A 124 7.46 27.23 -0.03
C ALA A 124 6.84 28.51 -0.62
N LYS A 125 5.75 29.02 -0.02
CA LYS A 125 5.12 30.28 -0.43
C LYS A 125 6.05 31.49 -0.25
N GLU A 126 6.81 31.56 0.84
CA GLU A 126 7.78 32.64 1.04
C GLU A 126 8.92 32.57 0.02
N ALA A 127 9.47 31.38 -0.21
CA ALA A 127 10.52 31.18 -1.22
C ALA A 127 10.03 31.59 -2.62
N LYS A 128 8.79 31.21 -2.97
CA LYS A 128 8.15 31.62 -4.22
C LYS A 128 7.93 33.12 -4.31
N ALA A 129 7.40 33.77 -3.26
CA ALA A 129 7.20 35.23 -3.24
C ALA A 129 8.50 36.01 -3.46
N LYS A 130 9.61 35.53 -2.89
CA LYS A 130 10.94 36.09 -3.10
C LYS A 130 11.44 35.86 -4.53
N ALA A 131 11.28 34.65 -5.06
CA ALA A 131 11.70 34.31 -6.42
C ALA A 131 10.92 35.07 -7.50
N ASP A 132 9.63 35.31 -7.26
CA ASP A 132 8.73 36.05 -8.16
C ASP A 132 8.85 37.58 -7.97
N TYR A 133 9.80 38.07 -7.16
CA TYR A 133 9.99 39.49 -6.83
C TYR A 133 8.70 40.19 -6.38
N ALA A 134 7.90 39.52 -5.54
CA ALA A 134 6.70 40.10 -4.96
C ALA A 134 7.02 41.39 -4.19
N SER A 135 6.02 42.25 -3.98
CA SER A 135 6.21 43.48 -3.20
C SER A 135 6.67 43.18 -1.77
N ALA A 136 7.41 44.11 -1.18
CA ALA A 136 7.90 43.98 0.21
C ALA A 136 6.75 43.66 1.17
N ASP A 137 5.59 44.30 1.00
CA ASP A 137 4.39 44.05 1.81
C ASP A 137 3.89 42.60 1.72
N ILE A 138 3.92 41.99 0.52
CA ILE A 138 3.52 40.59 0.34
C ILE A 138 4.53 39.67 1.04
N ILE A 139 5.83 39.91 0.84
CA ILE A 139 6.88 39.12 1.48
C ILE A 139 6.75 39.19 3.01
N THR A 140 6.53 40.39 3.56
CA THR A 140 6.30 40.58 5.01
C THR A 140 5.08 39.82 5.51
N LYS A 141 3.95 39.85 4.80
CA LYS A 141 2.73 39.11 5.17
C LYS A 141 2.96 37.60 5.16
N VAL A 142 3.59 37.07 4.11
CA VAL A 142 3.90 35.64 3.98
C VAL A 142 4.89 35.19 5.07
N SER A 143 5.92 35.98 5.35
CA SER A 143 6.86 35.70 6.44
C SER A 143 6.21 35.73 7.82
N ALA A 144 5.25 36.63 8.06
CA ALA A 144 4.47 36.64 9.30
C ALA A 144 3.62 35.36 9.44
N LYS A 145 3.00 34.89 8.34
CA LYS A 145 2.25 33.62 8.34
C LYS A 145 3.13 32.40 8.56
N ARG A 146 4.31 32.37 7.96
CA ARG A 146 5.33 31.34 8.25
C ARG A 146 5.70 31.31 9.73
N ALA A 147 5.93 32.47 10.35
CA ALA A 147 6.25 32.57 11.77
C ALA A 147 5.09 32.11 12.67
N GLU A 148 3.85 32.45 12.31
CA GLU A 148 2.64 31.97 12.99
C GLU A 148 2.52 30.44 12.95
N ALA A 149 2.74 29.83 11.78
CA ALA A 149 2.72 28.38 11.60
C ALA A 149 3.83 27.68 12.41
N CYS A 150 5.05 28.24 12.41
CA CYS A 150 6.16 27.75 13.24
C CYS A 150 5.80 27.75 14.72
N ALA A 151 5.26 28.86 15.24
CA ALA A 151 4.86 28.98 16.64
C ALA A 151 3.76 27.98 17.04
N LYS A 152 2.79 27.72 16.14
CA LYS A 152 1.74 26.69 16.37
C LYS A 152 2.35 25.30 16.45
N LEU A 153 3.26 24.95 15.54
CA LEU A 153 3.95 23.67 15.54
C LEU A 153 4.77 23.49 16.83
N GLU A 154 5.54 24.51 17.24
CA GLU A 154 6.30 24.46 18.49
C GLU A 154 5.41 24.28 19.74
N ALA A 155 4.31 25.02 19.81
CA ALA A 155 3.35 24.91 20.92
C ALA A 155 2.74 23.50 20.98
N TYR A 156 2.45 22.91 19.82
CA TYR A 156 1.93 21.54 19.74
C TYR A 156 2.97 20.49 20.16
N LEU A 157 4.21 20.59 19.68
CA LEU A 157 5.29 19.67 20.06
C LEU A 157 5.50 19.60 21.58
N LYS A 158 5.39 20.75 22.28
CA LYS A 158 5.47 20.83 23.74
C LYS A 158 4.22 20.28 24.43
N SER A 159 3.04 20.76 24.04
CA SER A 159 1.78 20.39 24.71
C SER A 159 1.43 18.91 24.55
N SER A 160 1.76 18.32 23.40
CA SER A 160 1.62 16.88 23.14
C SER A 160 2.79 16.04 23.67
N LYS A 161 3.77 16.67 24.35
CA LYS A 161 4.97 16.02 24.91
C LYS A 161 5.80 15.24 23.91
N LEU A 162 5.70 15.55 22.60
CA LEU A 162 6.52 14.93 21.55
C LEU A 162 7.99 15.33 21.72
N ILE A 163 8.22 16.55 22.21
CA ILE A 163 9.50 17.03 22.73
C ILE A 163 9.33 17.26 24.23
N PRO A 164 10.28 16.82 25.06
CA PRO A 164 10.19 17.04 26.50
C PRO A 164 10.22 18.54 26.82
N GLY A 165 9.28 19.00 27.65
CA GLY A 165 9.24 20.39 28.11
C GLY A 165 10.33 20.71 29.13
N ASP A 166 10.83 19.68 29.82
CA ASP A 166 11.93 19.70 30.78
C ASP A 166 12.65 18.35 30.77
N GLN A 167 13.77 18.24 31.50
CA GLN A 167 14.57 17.02 31.55
C GLN A 167 13.90 15.83 32.28
N TYR A 168 12.76 16.03 32.93
CA TYR A 168 12.07 15.01 33.73
C TYR A 168 10.84 14.43 33.02
N THR A 169 10.34 15.12 32.00
CA THR A 169 9.17 14.71 31.24
C THR A 169 9.55 13.62 30.24
N LYS A 170 8.98 12.42 30.40
CA LYS A 170 9.10 11.36 29.41
C LYS A 170 8.45 11.77 28.09
N PRO A 171 9.15 11.73 26.94
CA PRO A 171 8.56 12.02 25.64
C PRO A 171 7.39 11.08 25.30
N TYR A 172 6.45 11.59 24.51
CA TYR A 172 5.28 10.83 24.05
C TYR A 172 5.70 9.58 23.27
N ASN A 173 6.67 9.69 22.35
CA ASN A 173 7.16 8.55 21.57
C ASN A 173 7.75 7.46 22.46
N ASP A 174 8.48 7.82 23.53
CA ASP A 174 9.00 6.84 24.48
C ASP A 174 7.87 6.20 25.31
N SER A 175 6.83 6.95 25.65
CA SER A 175 5.64 6.41 26.35
C SER A 175 4.83 5.48 25.44
N LEU A 176 4.79 5.77 24.14
CA LEU A 176 4.13 4.94 23.14
C LEU A 176 4.89 3.64 22.90
N ARG A 177 6.23 3.66 22.92
CA ARG A 177 7.05 2.44 22.86
C ARG A 177 6.74 1.51 24.03
N ASP A 178 6.78 2.01 25.27
CA ASP A 178 6.42 1.23 26.46
C ASP A 178 5.03 0.60 26.31
N TRP A 179 4.03 1.42 25.94
CA TRP A 179 2.67 0.93 25.75
C TRP A 179 2.59 -0.14 24.66
N ALA A 180 3.27 0.05 23.52
CA ALA A 180 3.25 -0.91 22.42
C ALA A 180 3.91 -2.25 22.84
N SER A 181 4.95 -2.22 23.67
CA SER A 181 5.58 -3.41 24.23
C SER A 181 4.68 -4.15 25.22
N ASP A 182 3.91 -3.41 26.04
CA ASP A 182 3.02 -3.98 27.05
C ASP A 182 1.62 -4.36 26.50
N HIS A 183 1.27 -3.88 25.30
CA HIS A 183 -0.02 -4.13 24.67
C HIS A 183 -0.21 -5.61 24.34
N LYS A 184 -1.41 -6.13 24.59
CA LYS A 184 -1.79 -7.52 24.31
C LYS A 184 -2.13 -7.68 22.83
N TRP A 185 -1.10 -7.73 21.99
CA TRP A 185 -1.26 -7.96 20.56
C TRP A 185 -1.94 -9.31 20.28
N LYS A 186 -2.74 -9.33 19.22
CA LYS A 186 -3.22 -10.57 18.59
C LYS A 186 -2.03 -11.36 18.08
N ASP A 187 -2.20 -12.67 17.92
CA ASP A 187 -1.20 -13.48 17.22
C ASP A 187 -0.97 -12.93 15.80
N VAL A 188 0.22 -13.18 15.26
CA VAL A 188 0.68 -12.59 13.98
C VAL A 188 -0.31 -12.85 12.84
N GLU A 189 -0.90 -14.04 12.79
CA GLU A 189 -1.77 -14.43 11.69
C GLU A 189 -3.16 -13.78 11.79
N THR A 190 -3.72 -13.70 13.00
CA THR A 190 -4.97 -12.97 13.24
C THR A 190 -4.81 -11.48 12.99
N ASP A 191 -3.72 -10.87 13.46
CA ASP A 191 -3.38 -9.48 13.17
C ASP A 191 -3.30 -9.21 11.67
N ARG A 192 -2.52 -10.02 10.95
CA ARG A 192 -2.34 -9.92 9.50
C ARG A 192 -3.67 -9.98 8.76
N ARG A 193 -4.52 -10.96 9.08
CA ARG A 193 -5.86 -11.05 8.49
C ARG A 193 -6.68 -9.79 8.72
N GLN A 194 -6.68 -9.27 9.93
CA GLN A 194 -7.43 -8.05 10.25
C GLN A 194 -6.92 -6.84 9.47
N VAL A 195 -5.60 -6.66 9.42
CA VAL A 195 -4.98 -5.55 8.67
C VAL A 195 -5.33 -5.61 7.20
N LEU A 196 -5.23 -6.78 6.57
CA LEU A 196 -5.58 -6.96 5.17
C LEU A 196 -7.09 -6.80 4.91
N ALA A 197 -7.95 -7.26 5.83
CA ALA A 197 -9.39 -6.98 5.80
C ALA A 197 -9.69 -5.47 5.89
N TYR A 198 -8.95 -4.73 6.71
CA TYR A 198 -9.07 -3.29 6.80
C TYR A 198 -8.66 -2.60 5.48
N MET A 199 -7.54 -3.01 4.88
CA MET A 199 -7.07 -2.47 3.59
C MET A 199 -8.07 -2.73 2.47
N ARG A 200 -8.67 -3.91 2.46
CA ARG A 200 -9.79 -4.25 1.58
C ARG A 200 -11.00 -3.36 1.80
N GLY A 201 -11.41 -3.18 3.05
CA GLY A 201 -12.50 -2.28 3.42
C GLY A 201 -12.26 -0.85 2.92
N LEU A 202 -11.02 -0.36 3.04
CA LEU A 202 -10.62 0.93 2.49
C LEU A 202 -10.82 1.02 0.97
N LEU A 203 -10.30 0.06 0.20
CA LEU A 203 -10.47 0.03 -1.26
C LEU A 203 -11.95 0.05 -1.64
N ASN A 204 -12.78 -0.71 -0.93
CA ASN A 204 -14.23 -0.76 -1.14
C ASN A 204 -14.92 0.58 -0.84
N VAL A 205 -14.54 1.24 0.25
CA VAL A 205 -15.05 2.58 0.60
C VAL A 205 -14.70 3.58 -0.50
N ILE A 206 -13.45 3.58 -0.96
CA ILE A 206 -12.99 4.52 -2.00
C ILE A 206 -13.73 4.25 -3.31
N ARG A 207 -13.85 2.97 -3.71
CA ARG A 207 -14.54 2.56 -4.96
C ARG A 207 -16.01 2.97 -4.98
N ASN A 208 -16.69 2.86 -3.84
CA ASN A 208 -18.14 3.03 -3.76
C ASN A 208 -18.58 4.44 -3.32
N LYS A 209 -17.65 5.28 -2.84
CA LYS A 209 -17.96 6.66 -2.43
C LYS A 209 -18.28 7.54 -3.63
N HIS A 210 -19.33 8.34 -3.51
CA HIS A 210 -19.70 9.33 -4.53
C HIS A 210 -18.88 10.60 -4.37
N TYR A 211 -18.02 10.90 -5.36
CA TYR A 211 -17.23 12.12 -5.41
C TYR A 211 -17.81 13.15 -6.37
N ASP A 212 -17.74 14.43 -6.00
CA ASP A 212 -18.11 15.57 -6.85
C ASP A 212 -16.86 16.23 -7.42
N PHE A 213 -16.51 15.87 -8.66
CA PHE A 213 -15.34 16.42 -9.35
C PHE A 213 -15.54 17.85 -9.87
N ASN A 214 -16.65 18.51 -9.54
CA ASN A 214 -16.79 19.95 -9.79
C ASN A 214 -16.26 20.80 -8.62
N ARG A 215 -16.01 20.18 -7.47
CA ARG A 215 -15.54 20.84 -6.24
C ARG A 215 -14.14 20.41 -5.88
N MET A 216 -13.35 21.33 -5.33
CA MET A 216 -11.96 21.08 -4.99
C MET A 216 -11.85 20.36 -3.64
N GLU A 217 -12.31 21.00 -2.56
CA GLU A 217 -11.86 20.64 -1.20
C GLU A 217 -12.93 19.98 -0.32
N SER A 218 -14.20 20.38 -0.46
CA SER A 218 -15.20 20.02 0.56
C SER A 218 -15.63 18.56 0.46
N GLY A 219 -15.64 17.85 1.59
CA GLY A 219 -16.42 16.62 1.87
C GLY A 219 -16.16 15.41 0.96
N ASN A 220 -16.53 15.52 -0.31
CA ASN A 220 -16.41 14.52 -1.36
C ASN A 220 -15.85 15.09 -2.68
N GLY A 221 -15.15 16.23 -2.65
CA GLY A 221 -14.53 16.85 -3.83
C GLY A 221 -13.34 16.08 -4.42
N LEU A 222 -12.73 16.67 -5.45
CA LEU A 222 -11.57 16.14 -6.17
C LEU A 222 -10.37 15.86 -5.25
N HIS A 223 -9.98 16.81 -4.40
CA HIS A 223 -8.89 16.60 -3.47
C HIS A 223 -9.23 15.57 -2.40
N GLN A 224 -10.50 15.40 -2.05
CA GLN A 224 -10.89 14.30 -1.16
C GLN A 224 -10.64 12.96 -1.83
N PHE A 225 -10.96 12.79 -3.11
CA PHE A 225 -10.64 11.56 -3.84
C PHE A 225 -9.12 11.31 -3.88
N GLY A 226 -8.33 12.35 -4.18
CA GLY A 226 -6.86 12.28 -4.13
C GLY A 226 -6.33 11.91 -2.74
N ARG A 227 -6.88 12.49 -1.66
CA ARG A 227 -6.54 12.14 -0.26
C ARG A 227 -6.91 10.69 0.06
N ASP A 228 -8.11 10.27 -0.32
CA ASP A 228 -8.60 8.91 -0.09
C ASP A 228 -7.70 7.88 -0.81
N MET A 229 -7.27 8.16 -2.05
CA MET A 229 -6.28 7.33 -2.75
C MET A 229 -4.90 7.36 -2.07
N ARG A 230 -4.43 8.53 -1.64
CA ARG A 230 -3.14 8.67 -0.92
C ARG A 230 -3.09 7.82 0.35
N TRP A 231 -4.21 7.70 1.05
CA TRP A 231 -4.33 6.85 2.24
C TRP A 231 -4.00 5.38 1.98
N ILE A 232 -4.21 4.88 0.76
CA ILE A 232 -3.83 3.50 0.39
C ILE A 232 -2.32 3.33 0.56
N SER A 233 -1.51 4.21 -0.03
CA SER A 233 -0.05 4.18 0.05
C SER A 233 0.47 4.38 1.47
N TRP A 234 -0.06 5.38 2.20
CA TRP A 234 0.34 5.61 3.60
C TRP A 234 0.09 4.40 4.48
N LYS A 235 -1.08 3.76 4.36
CA LYS A 235 -1.40 2.57 5.13
C LYS A 235 -0.51 1.40 4.75
N MET A 236 -0.33 1.09 3.48
CA MET A 236 0.54 -0.01 3.05
C MET A 236 1.98 0.14 3.53
N ARG A 237 2.56 1.34 3.36
CA ARG A 237 3.91 1.64 3.81
C ARG A 237 4.05 1.51 5.33
N SER A 238 3.03 1.91 6.08
CA SER A 238 3.03 1.85 7.53
C SER A 238 3.09 0.42 8.08
N LEU A 239 2.75 -0.58 7.27
CA LEU A 239 2.78 -2.00 7.66
C LEU A 239 4.19 -2.61 7.70
N ASN A 240 5.23 -1.79 7.52
CA ASN A 240 6.64 -2.17 7.71
C ASN A 240 6.97 -3.55 7.11
N GLY A 241 6.75 -3.71 5.80
CA GLY A 241 7.08 -4.94 5.10
C GLY A 241 6.00 -6.01 5.06
N MET A 242 4.84 -5.85 5.71
CA MET A 242 3.74 -6.82 5.51
C MET A 242 3.30 -6.87 4.04
N VAL A 243 3.34 -5.73 3.35
CA VAL A 243 3.08 -5.62 1.92
C VAL A 243 4.35 -5.12 1.24
N THR A 244 4.79 -5.82 0.20
CA THR A 244 5.99 -5.48 -0.59
C THR A 244 5.71 -5.54 -2.08
N LEU A 245 6.58 -4.91 -2.87
CA LEU A 245 6.52 -4.95 -4.32
C LEU A 245 7.09 -6.29 -4.84
N GLY A 246 6.38 -6.91 -5.78
CA GLY A 246 6.68 -8.24 -6.33
C GLY A 246 7.67 -8.24 -7.50
N GLY A 247 7.97 -7.09 -8.10
CA GLY A 247 8.90 -6.94 -9.22
C GLY A 247 8.41 -7.55 -10.54
N SER A 248 7.12 -7.85 -10.68
CA SER A 248 6.58 -8.57 -11.83
C SER A 248 6.33 -7.67 -13.05
N ALA A 249 6.54 -8.24 -14.25
CA ALA A 249 6.23 -7.60 -15.52
C ALA A 249 4.78 -7.10 -15.56
N CYS A 250 4.62 -5.82 -15.89
CA CYS A 250 3.32 -5.16 -15.96
C CYS A 250 2.45 -5.84 -17.04
N ARG A 251 1.39 -6.54 -16.62
CA ARG A 251 0.39 -7.10 -17.56
C ARG A 251 -0.56 -6.04 -18.13
N TRP A 252 -0.38 -4.78 -17.76
CA TRP A 252 -1.22 -3.66 -18.20
C TRP A 252 -0.55 -2.88 -19.33
N ASN A 253 -1.05 -3.10 -20.56
CA ASN A 253 -0.55 -2.45 -21.78
C ASN A 253 -0.65 -0.91 -21.78
N GLY A 254 -1.47 -0.32 -20.90
CA GLY A 254 -1.64 1.14 -20.76
C GLY A 254 -0.66 1.80 -19.78
N TYR A 255 0.15 1.01 -19.07
CA TYR A 255 1.21 1.54 -18.22
C TYR A 255 2.37 1.99 -19.10
N ILE A 256 2.44 3.29 -19.38
CA ILE A 256 3.64 3.90 -19.94
C ILE A 256 4.57 4.17 -18.76
N ASP A 257 5.73 3.55 -18.79
CA ASP A 257 6.72 3.64 -17.73
C ASP A 257 7.32 5.05 -17.69
N THR A 258 6.64 5.98 -17.01
CA THR A 258 7.21 7.28 -16.64
C THR A 258 8.00 7.13 -15.34
N GLN A 259 8.85 6.11 -15.29
CA GLN A 259 9.43 5.51 -14.09
C GLN A 259 10.17 6.53 -13.20
N ASP A 260 10.84 7.51 -13.81
CA ASP A 260 11.79 8.36 -13.08
C ASP A 260 11.14 9.36 -12.10
N ALA A 261 9.95 9.87 -12.39
CA ALA A 261 9.32 10.91 -11.56
C ALA A 261 8.47 10.37 -10.40
N ILE A 262 7.99 9.13 -10.49
CA ILE A 262 7.06 8.56 -9.50
C ILE A 262 7.73 7.50 -8.63
N THR A 263 8.70 6.73 -9.12
CA THR A 263 9.41 5.76 -8.28
C THR A 263 10.20 6.42 -7.14
N SER A 264 10.56 7.70 -7.31
CA SER A 264 11.16 8.54 -6.27
C SER A 264 10.12 9.14 -5.31
N SER A 265 8.82 9.08 -5.63
CA SER A 265 7.77 9.52 -4.73
C SER A 265 7.67 8.58 -3.54
N TYR A 266 7.61 9.15 -2.35
CA TYR A 266 7.42 8.39 -1.11
C TYR A 266 6.13 7.54 -1.12
N LEU A 267 5.14 7.89 -1.95
CA LEU A 267 3.87 7.17 -2.10
C LEU A 267 4.00 5.90 -2.95
N ALA A 268 5.07 5.78 -3.73
CA ALA A 268 5.34 4.64 -4.61
C ALA A 268 6.31 3.63 -3.98
N THR A 269 6.81 3.87 -2.76
CA THR A 269 7.77 2.98 -2.10
C THR A 269 7.13 2.13 -1.01
N LEU A 270 7.43 0.83 -1.02
CA LEU A 270 7.12 -0.13 0.04
C LEU A 270 8.43 -0.79 0.49
N ASN A 271 8.79 -0.58 1.75
CA ASN A 271 10.01 -1.15 2.32
C ASN A 271 9.74 -2.58 2.80
N GLY A 272 10.67 -3.49 2.54
CA GLY A 272 10.68 -4.81 3.20
C GLY A 272 11.12 -4.70 4.66
N SER A 273 10.82 -5.72 5.44
CA SER A 273 11.23 -5.84 6.84
C SER A 273 11.52 -7.29 7.18
N SER A 274 12.56 -7.54 7.98
CA SER A 274 12.86 -8.87 8.50
C SER A 274 11.84 -9.33 9.55
N ALA A 275 11.08 -8.41 10.16
CA ALA A 275 10.01 -8.74 11.10
C ALA A 275 8.79 -9.39 10.40
N GLU A 276 8.66 -9.21 9.09
CA GLU A 276 7.55 -9.74 8.28
C GLU A 276 8.05 -10.88 7.38
N ALA A 277 8.15 -12.08 7.95
CA ALA A 277 8.77 -13.24 7.30
C ALA A 277 8.07 -13.71 6.00
N SER A 278 6.81 -13.33 5.80
CA SER A 278 6.01 -13.75 4.64
C SER A 278 5.22 -12.57 4.09
N PRO A 279 5.83 -11.61 3.38
CA PRO A 279 5.11 -10.43 2.91
C PRO A 279 4.08 -10.76 1.81
N VAL A 280 2.97 -10.03 1.77
CA VAL A 280 2.07 -9.97 0.60
C VAL A 280 2.80 -9.22 -0.51
N LYS A 281 3.05 -9.90 -1.62
CA LYS A 281 3.63 -9.29 -2.81
C LYS A 281 2.54 -8.76 -3.72
N ILE A 282 2.56 -7.46 -3.99
CA ILE A 282 1.65 -6.81 -4.95
C ILE A 282 2.41 -6.42 -6.21
N THR A 283 1.69 -6.34 -7.33
CA THR A 283 2.26 -5.96 -8.62
C THR A 283 2.59 -4.46 -8.63
N ASP A 284 3.84 -4.14 -8.93
CA ASP A 284 4.41 -2.79 -8.91
C ASP A 284 3.58 -1.79 -9.72
N CYS A 285 3.13 -2.17 -10.93
CA CYS A 285 2.41 -1.25 -11.79
C CYS A 285 1.06 -0.79 -11.22
N TYR A 286 0.34 -1.66 -10.51
CA TYR A 286 -0.94 -1.30 -9.91
C TYR A 286 -0.72 -0.31 -8.76
N TYR A 287 0.25 -0.60 -7.90
CA TYR A 287 0.59 0.26 -6.79
C TYR A 287 1.12 1.63 -7.24
N HIS A 288 2.07 1.64 -8.17
CA HIS A 288 2.64 2.88 -8.72
C HIS A 288 1.58 3.71 -9.45
N ASP A 289 0.64 3.10 -10.15
CA ASP A 289 -0.43 3.83 -10.83
C ASP A 289 -1.41 4.48 -9.84
N ILE A 290 -1.75 3.81 -8.73
CA ILE A 290 -2.52 4.44 -7.64
C ILE A 290 -1.77 5.63 -7.05
N ALA A 291 -0.49 5.44 -6.72
CA ALA A 291 0.35 6.49 -6.15
C ALA A 291 0.44 7.70 -7.10
N ARG A 292 0.70 7.45 -8.39
CA ARG A 292 0.72 8.47 -9.44
C ARG A 292 -0.59 9.24 -9.50
N LYS A 293 -1.70 8.53 -9.65
CA LYS A 293 -3.03 9.13 -9.76
C LYS A 293 -3.37 9.98 -8.53
N ALA A 294 -3.03 9.51 -7.33
CA ALA A 294 -3.19 10.28 -6.11
C ALA A 294 -2.40 11.61 -6.16
N VAL A 295 -1.12 11.57 -6.55
CA VAL A 295 -0.28 12.77 -6.70
C VAL A 295 -0.84 13.71 -7.75
N THR A 296 -1.25 13.19 -8.92
CA THR A 296 -1.84 14.00 -9.99
C THR A 296 -3.10 14.73 -9.51
N LEU A 297 -4.02 14.02 -8.85
CA LEU A 297 -5.27 14.59 -8.34
C LEU A 297 -5.03 15.66 -7.27
N LEU A 298 -4.04 15.48 -6.39
CA LEU A 298 -3.70 16.45 -5.33
C LEU A 298 -3.02 17.72 -5.86
N ASN A 299 -2.49 17.69 -7.07
CA ASN A 299 -1.82 18.83 -7.71
C ASN A 299 -2.72 19.62 -8.67
N MET A 300 -3.96 19.16 -8.90
CA MET A 300 -4.96 19.88 -9.69
C MET A 300 -5.36 21.20 -8.99
N LYS A 301 -5.80 22.21 -9.74
CA LYS A 301 -5.96 23.58 -9.21
C LYS A 301 -7.32 24.18 -9.52
N SER A 302 -7.68 25.17 -8.71
CA SER A 302 -8.83 26.02 -8.95
C SER A 302 -8.53 27.02 -10.09
N PRO A 303 -9.48 27.27 -11.01
CA PRO A 303 -9.27 28.11 -12.19
C PRO A 303 -9.07 29.59 -11.85
N ASN A 304 -9.52 30.02 -10.65
CA ASN A 304 -9.52 31.42 -10.23
C ASN A 304 -8.65 31.70 -9.00
N ALA A 305 -7.79 30.76 -8.57
CA ALA A 305 -6.86 30.98 -7.47
C ALA A 305 -5.63 31.79 -7.95
N TYR A 306 -5.84 33.05 -8.34
CA TYR A 306 -4.74 33.97 -8.66
C TYR A 306 -4.37 34.84 -7.45
N ASP A 307 -4.33 34.23 -6.27
CA ASP A 307 -3.37 34.64 -5.27
C ASP A 307 -2.37 33.48 -5.13
N PRO A 308 -1.20 33.55 -5.79
CA PRO A 308 -0.19 32.49 -5.69
C PRO A 308 0.35 32.34 -4.26
N TYR A 309 0.00 33.24 -3.34
CA TYR A 309 0.37 33.24 -1.93
C TYR A 309 -0.80 32.87 -1.01
N GLU A 310 -2.02 32.69 -1.56
CA GLU A 310 -3.24 32.29 -0.84
C GLU A 310 -3.51 33.09 0.45
N LEU A 311 -3.34 34.41 0.40
CA LEU A 311 -3.64 35.29 1.53
C LEU A 311 -5.14 35.39 1.79
N ASN A 312 -5.96 35.13 0.75
CA ASN A 312 -7.41 35.04 0.81
C ASN A 312 -7.85 33.62 0.41
N GLY A 313 -8.80 33.02 1.14
CA GLY A 313 -9.17 31.61 1.04
C GLY A 313 -9.38 31.07 -0.39
N LYS A 314 -9.16 29.76 -0.57
CA LYS A 314 -9.22 29.08 -1.88
C LYS A 314 -10.64 29.09 -2.45
N PRO A 315 -10.83 29.42 -3.74
CA PRO A 315 -12.10 29.17 -4.44
C PRO A 315 -12.35 27.66 -4.59
N ASP A 316 -13.52 27.18 -4.17
CA ASP A 316 -13.93 25.75 -4.20
C ASP A 316 -14.43 25.27 -5.58
N THR A 317 -13.82 25.76 -6.66
CA THR A 317 -14.17 25.40 -8.04
C THR A 317 -13.00 24.71 -8.72
N VAL A 318 -13.25 23.67 -9.53
CA VAL A 318 -12.22 22.97 -10.32
C VAL A 318 -12.13 23.58 -11.71
N SER A 319 -10.91 23.67 -12.29
CA SER A 319 -10.74 24.16 -13.67
C SER A 319 -11.34 23.18 -14.67
N ASP A 320 -11.85 23.63 -15.82
CA ASP A 320 -12.46 22.71 -16.79
C ASP A 320 -11.45 21.70 -17.35
N THR A 321 -10.18 22.12 -17.52
CA THR A 321 -9.07 21.22 -17.86
C THR A 321 -8.86 20.14 -16.79
N ASP A 322 -8.85 20.52 -15.51
CA ASP A 322 -8.66 19.56 -14.41
C ASP A 322 -9.90 18.66 -14.23
N LYS A 323 -11.11 19.14 -14.51
CA LYS A 323 -12.32 18.29 -14.54
C LYS A 323 -12.19 17.19 -15.57
N ILE A 324 -11.81 17.54 -16.81
CA ILE A 324 -11.60 16.58 -17.89
C ILE A 324 -10.48 15.60 -17.51
N GLY A 325 -9.37 16.10 -16.96
CA GLY A 325 -8.27 15.29 -16.46
C GLY A 325 -8.72 14.30 -15.37
N ALA A 326 -9.44 14.78 -14.36
CA ALA A 326 -9.95 13.96 -13.27
C ALA A 326 -10.93 12.88 -13.75
N GLN A 327 -11.86 13.23 -14.64
CA GLN A 327 -12.79 12.28 -15.24
C GLN A 327 -12.06 11.20 -16.03
N SER A 328 -11.04 11.59 -16.82
CA SER A 328 -10.19 10.63 -17.55
C SER A 328 -9.47 9.66 -16.60
N LEU A 329 -8.90 10.17 -15.49
CA LEU A 329 -8.25 9.33 -14.49
C LEU A 329 -9.23 8.36 -13.82
N VAL A 330 -10.42 8.82 -13.45
CA VAL A 330 -11.47 8.00 -12.81
C VAL A 330 -11.99 6.93 -13.75
N THR A 331 -12.27 7.29 -15.01
CA THR A 331 -12.64 6.33 -16.06
C THR A 331 -11.54 5.29 -16.22
N GLY A 332 -10.29 5.72 -16.31
CA GLY A 332 -9.14 4.81 -16.36
C GLY A 332 -9.06 3.85 -15.17
N ILE A 333 -9.30 4.31 -13.94
CA ILE A 333 -9.34 3.44 -12.74
C ILE A 333 -10.44 2.38 -12.86
N LYS A 334 -11.63 2.76 -13.35
CA LYS A 334 -12.78 1.85 -13.51
C LYS A 334 -12.54 0.82 -14.62
N GLU A 335 -12.08 1.27 -15.77
CA GLU A 335 -11.80 0.42 -16.93
C GLU A 335 -10.68 -0.59 -16.65
N THR A 336 -9.63 -0.17 -15.95
CA THR A 336 -8.52 -1.07 -15.58
C THR A 336 -8.87 -1.96 -14.39
N ARG A 337 -10.01 -1.73 -13.73
CA ARG A 337 -10.39 -2.42 -12.50
C ARG A 337 -9.29 -2.37 -11.44
N LEU A 338 -8.57 -1.25 -11.37
CA LEU A 338 -7.34 -1.11 -10.58
C LEU A 338 -7.53 -1.47 -9.11
N PHE A 339 -8.65 -1.04 -8.51
CA PHE A 339 -8.98 -1.38 -7.13
C PHE A 339 -9.33 -2.86 -6.96
N ASP A 340 -9.97 -3.50 -7.94
CA ASP A 340 -10.28 -4.93 -7.87
C ASP A 340 -9.00 -5.78 -7.95
N LEU A 341 -8.06 -5.39 -8.81
CA LEU A 341 -6.76 -6.05 -8.96
C LEU A 341 -5.91 -5.93 -7.70
N LEU A 342 -5.87 -4.74 -7.10
CA LEU A 342 -5.17 -4.56 -5.84
C LEU A 342 -5.89 -5.28 -4.69
N GLU A 343 -7.23 -5.24 -4.66
CA GLU A 343 -8.04 -6.01 -3.70
C GLU A 343 -7.74 -7.51 -3.82
N SER A 344 -7.65 -8.06 -5.03
CA SER A 344 -7.35 -9.48 -5.22
C SER A 344 -5.95 -9.83 -4.69
N GLU A 345 -4.94 -9.00 -4.94
CA GLU A 345 -3.57 -9.20 -4.44
C GLU A 345 -3.42 -9.07 -2.93
N LEU A 346 -4.22 -8.21 -2.28
CA LEU A 346 -4.18 -8.08 -0.81
C LEU A 346 -4.93 -9.19 -0.08
N VAL A 347 -6.02 -9.68 -0.67
CA VAL A 347 -6.98 -10.54 0.04
C VAL A 347 -6.76 -12.02 -0.27
N LEU A 348 -6.27 -12.37 -1.47
CA LEU A 348 -5.98 -13.76 -1.82
C LEU A 348 -4.92 -14.43 -0.94
N PRO A 349 -3.88 -13.72 -0.43
CA PRO A 349 -3.00 -14.25 0.60
C PRO A 349 -3.71 -14.57 1.92
N MET A 350 -4.79 -13.85 2.29
CA MET A 350 -5.56 -14.12 3.53
C MET A 350 -6.33 -15.44 3.47
N GLY A 351 -6.71 -15.86 2.26
CA GLY A 351 -7.24 -17.19 1.98
C GLY A 351 -6.19 -18.28 2.02
N ALA A 352 -4.95 -17.90 1.74
CA ALA A 352 -3.81 -18.75 1.44
C ALA A 352 -2.79 -18.87 2.57
N MET A 353 -3.26 -18.81 3.83
CA MET A 353 -2.60 -19.67 4.80
C MET A 353 -2.54 -21.08 4.20
N GLU A 354 -1.42 -21.76 4.40
CA GLU A 354 -1.38 -23.21 4.20
C GLU A 354 -2.50 -23.82 5.05
N ARG A 355 -3.64 -24.04 4.41
CA ARG A 355 -4.81 -24.60 5.06
C ARG A 355 -4.68 -26.09 4.86
N THR A 356 -4.52 -26.79 5.96
CA THR A 356 -4.48 -28.24 5.99
C THR A 356 -5.88 -28.80 6.16
N GLY A 357 -6.11 -30.01 5.66
CA GLY A 357 -7.39 -30.70 5.89
C GLY A 357 -8.62 -30.10 5.19
N ILE A 358 -8.45 -29.37 4.09
CA ILE A 358 -9.58 -28.84 3.32
C ILE A 358 -10.29 -29.96 2.56
N LYS A 359 -11.63 -29.95 2.60
CA LYS A 359 -12.46 -30.70 1.64
C LYS A 359 -13.14 -29.75 0.66
N PHE A 360 -13.15 -30.14 -0.62
CA PHE A 360 -13.92 -29.45 -1.66
C PHE A 360 -15.19 -30.25 -1.95
N VAL A 361 -16.34 -29.71 -1.58
CA VAL A 361 -17.66 -30.33 -1.78
C VAL A 361 -18.29 -29.75 -3.04
N ASN A 362 -18.71 -30.58 -4.00
CA ASN A 362 -19.29 -30.04 -5.22
C ASN A 362 -20.70 -29.46 -4.98
N VAL A 363 -21.02 -28.30 -5.56
CA VAL A 363 -22.32 -27.64 -5.33
C VAL A 363 -23.46 -28.31 -6.08
N ALA A 364 -23.20 -28.93 -7.24
CA ALA A 364 -24.23 -29.72 -7.93
C ALA A 364 -24.56 -31.01 -7.16
N GLU A 365 -23.57 -31.59 -6.49
CA GLU A 365 -23.71 -32.83 -5.73
C GLU A 365 -23.14 -32.67 -4.30
N PRO A 366 -23.87 -32.04 -3.37
CA PRO A 366 -23.35 -31.59 -2.06
C PRO A 366 -22.98 -32.72 -1.09
N LYS A 367 -23.24 -33.98 -1.46
CA LYS A 367 -22.82 -35.18 -0.72
C LYS A 367 -21.46 -35.70 -1.14
N TYR A 368 -20.91 -35.22 -2.27
CA TYR A 368 -19.66 -35.72 -2.83
C TYR A 368 -18.53 -34.71 -2.67
N CYS A 369 -17.40 -35.22 -2.20
CA CYS A 369 -16.16 -34.50 -1.98
C CYS A 369 -15.18 -34.84 -3.11
N LEU A 370 -14.38 -33.85 -3.50
CA LEU A 370 -13.19 -34.08 -4.30
C LEU A 370 -12.30 -35.10 -3.60
N ASN A 371 -11.77 -36.02 -4.38
CA ASN A 371 -10.98 -37.13 -3.90
C ASN A 371 -9.78 -37.33 -4.83
N SER A 372 -8.61 -37.56 -4.24
CA SER A 372 -7.36 -37.87 -4.94
C SER A 372 -6.93 -39.27 -4.51
N ASN A 373 -6.96 -40.25 -5.41
CA ASN A 373 -6.62 -41.63 -5.09
C ASN A 373 -5.78 -42.31 -6.18
N HIS A 374 -5.31 -43.53 -5.90
CA HIS A 374 -4.64 -44.37 -6.88
C HIS A 374 -5.61 -45.40 -7.45
N VAL A 375 -5.85 -45.33 -8.76
CA VAL A 375 -6.60 -46.35 -9.50
C VAL A 375 -5.62 -47.07 -10.43
N ASN A 376 -5.42 -48.37 -10.21
CA ASN A 376 -4.47 -49.18 -10.99
C ASN A 376 -3.04 -48.59 -11.03
N GLY A 377 -2.57 -48.06 -9.91
CA GLY A 377 -1.23 -47.46 -9.79
C GLY A 377 -1.07 -46.10 -10.48
N LYS A 378 -2.15 -45.52 -11.01
CA LYS A 378 -2.17 -44.15 -11.54
C LYS A 378 -2.95 -43.25 -10.60
N GLY A 379 -2.40 -42.07 -10.32
CA GLY A 379 -3.13 -41.05 -9.58
C GLY A 379 -4.33 -40.56 -10.39
N ALA A 380 -5.47 -40.41 -9.72
CA ALA A 380 -6.74 -40.02 -10.30
C ALA A 380 -7.42 -38.99 -9.38
N ALA A 381 -8.10 -38.02 -9.98
CA ALA A 381 -9.00 -37.13 -9.26
C ALA A 381 -10.45 -37.38 -9.68
N ASN A 382 -11.28 -37.67 -8.69
CA ASN A 382 -12.69 -38.00 -8.85
C ASN A 382 -13.48 -37.40 -7.68
N ILE A 383 -14.76 -37.74 -7.60
CA ILE A 383 -15.58 -37.43 -6.43
C ILE A 383 -16.10 -38.69 -5.75
N TYR A 384 -16.17 -38.67 -4.42
CA TYR A 384 -16.72 -39.75 -3.59
C TYR A 384 -17.55 -39.19 -2.45
N LEU A 385 -18.38 -40.04 -1.82
CA LEU A 385 -19.18 -39.63 -0.66
C LEU A 385 -18.28 -38.99 0.40
N CYS A 386 -18.62 -37.75 0.78
CA CYS A 386 -17.91 -37.04 1.83
C CYS A 386 -17.95 -37.84 3.12
N LYS A 387 -16.78 -38.17 3.68
CA LYS A 387 -16.66 -38.93 4.92
C LYS A 387 -15.63 -38.29 5.84
N GLU A 388 -15.88 -38.33 7.14
CA GLU A 388 -14.91 -37.89 8.14
C GLU A 388 -13.71 -38.85 8.21
N GLY A 389 -12.52 -38.32 8.46
CA GLY A 389 -11.29 -39.11 8.59
C GLY A 389 -10.69 -39.68 7.29
N GLU A 390 -11.35 -39.53 6.14
CA GLU A 390 -10.79 -39.99 4.85
C GLU A 390 -9.69 -39.04 4.35
N GLY A 391 -8.44 -39.48 4.46
CA GLY A 391 -7.28 -38.68 4.10
C GLY A 391 -7.18 -38.35 2.61
N ASP A 392 -7.74 -39.18 1.73
CA ASP A 392 -7.77 -38.98 0.27
C ASP A 392 -8.74 -37.87 -0.19
N GLN A 393 -9.60 -37.40 0.72
CA GLN A 393 -10.49 -36.24 0.52
C GLN A 393 -9.95 -34.94 1.13
N ASN A 394 -8.85 -35.02 1.88
CA ASN A 394 -8.25 -33.89 2.58
C ASN A 394 -7.09 -33.30 1.79
N PHE A 395 -7.15 -32.00 1.53
CA PHE A 395 -6.14 -31.28 0.77
C PHE A 395 -5.49 -30.19 1.60
N ASN A 396 -4.18 -30.08 1.45
CA ASN A 396 -3.37 -28.97 1.92
C ASN A 396 -3.20 -28.01 0.73
N VAL A 397 -3.63 -26.76 0.90
CA VAL A 397 -3.49 -25.74 -0.15
C VAL A 397 -2.18 -24.99 0.07
N ILE A 398 -1.20 -25.23 -0.79
CA ILE A 398 0.17 -24.71 -0.66
C ILE A 398 0.40 -23.58 -1.66
N TYR A 399 0.82 -22.41 -1.19
CA TYR A 399 1.09 -21.26 -2.06
C TYR A 399 2.35 -21.45 -2.92
N THR A 400 2.27 -21.19 -4.23
CA THR A 400 3.39 -21.44 -5.16
C THR A 400 4.29 -20.21 -5.41
N GLY A 401 4.08 -19.09 -4.72
CA GLY A 401 4.99 -17.95 -4.75
C GLY A 401 4.92 -17.03 -5.98
N GLY A 402 3.99 -17.24 -6.90
CA GLY A 402 3.83 -16.41 -8.11
C GLY A 402 2.38 -16.36 -8.59
N GLY A 403 1.74 -15.19 -8.52
CA GLY A 403 0.31 -15.02 -8.84
C GLY A 403 -0.62 -15.71 -7.83
N HIS A 404 -1.93 -15.68 -8.10
CA HIS A 404 -2.96 -16.29 -7.25
C HIS A 404 -3.03 -17.81 -7.44
N TYR A 405 -1.92 -18.52 -7.35
CA TYR A 405 -1.84 -19.95 -7.65
C TYR A 405 -1.36 -20.78 -6.45
N TYR A 406 -1.98 -21.95 -6.32
CA TYR A 406 -1.82 -22.89 -5.23
C TYR A 406 -1.62 -24.31 -5.76
N ARG A 407 -0.85 -25.11 -5.04
CA ARG A 407 -0.88 -26.57 -5.18
C ARG A 407 -1.87 -27.14 -4.20
N TRP A 408 -2.60 -28.16 -4.62
CA TRP A 408 -3.48 -28.91 -3.73
C TRP A 408 -2.86 -30.25 -3.47
N TYR A 409 -2.19 -30.32 -2.33
CA TYR A 409 -1.45 -31.48 -1.90
C TYR A 409 -2.34 -32.37 -1.05
N ASN A 410 -2.58 -33.60 -1.49
CA ASN A 410 -3.17 -34.61 -0.65
C ASN A 410 -2.06 -35.32 0.14
N GLU A 411 -2.02 -35.10 1.45
CA GLU A 411 -0.98 -35.65 2.32
C GLU A 411 -1.03 -37.17 2.41
N ALA A 412 -2.22 -37.77 2.45
CA ALA A 412 -2.39 -39.22 2.52
C ALA A 412 -1.84 -39.95 1.28
N GLN A 413 -1.87 -39.29 0.11
CA GLN A 413 -1.35 -39.85 -1.13
C GLN A 413 0.05 -39.35 -1.49
N GLY A 414 0.56 -38.30 -0.85
CA GLY A 414 1.83 -37.67 -1.23
C GLY A 414 1.79 -37.05 -2.64
N GLN A 415 0.62 -36.56 -3.09
CA GLN A 415 0.41 -36.11 -4.47
C GLN A 415 -0.29 -34.76 -4.56
N CYS A 416 -0.01 -34.04 -5.63
CA CYS A 416 -0.67 -32.81 -6.01
C CYS A 416 -1.68 -33.04 -7.15
N MET A 417 -2.78 -32.31 -7.09
CA MET A 417 -3.74 -32.22 -8.19
C MET A 417 -3.07 -31.65 -9.44
N ASN A 418 -3.30 -32.27 -10.60
CA ASN A 418 -2.62 -31.97 -11.85
C ASN A 418 -3.57 -31.93 -13.05
N LEU A 419 -3.40 -30.93 -13.91
CA LEU A 419 -4.07 -30.87 -15.20
C LEU A 419 -3.34 -31.75 -16.22
N SER A 420 -4.02 -32.76 -16.77
CA SER A 420 -3.40 -33.72 -17.70
C SER A 420 -2.95 -33.07 -19.03
N THR A 421 -3.82 -32.25 -19.63
CA THR A 421 -3.57 -31.53 -20.90
C THR A 421 -4.25 -30.16 -20.87
N ASN A 422 -3.78 -29.24 -21.72
CA ASN A 422 -4.33 -27.88 -21.79
C ASN A 422 -5.48 -27.77 -22.81
N ALA A 423 -6.58 -28.49 -22.57
CA ALA A 423 -7.77 -28.47 -23.42
C ALA A 423 -9.07 -28.52 -22.59
N TYR A 424 -10.20 -28.18 -23.23
CA TYR A 424 -11.52 -28.39 -22.63
C TYR A 424 -11.84 -29.88 -22.57
N GLY A 425 -12.41 -30.33 -21.46
CA GLY A 425 -12.70 -31.73 -21.18
C GLY A 425 -11.48 -32.52 -20.71
N SER A 426 -10.32 -31.89 -20.53
CA SER A 426 -9.13 -32.55 -20.01
C SER A 426 -9.38 -33.06 -18.60
N SER A 427 -8.93 -34.28 -18.32
CA SER A 427 -9.02 -34.85 -16.98
C SER A 427 -8.11 -34.11 -16.02
N VAL A 428 -8.60 -33.94 -14.80
CA VAL A 428 -7.77 -33.60 -13.65
C VAL A 428 -7.35 -34.92 -13.00
N ASP A 429 -6.05 -35.10 -12.81
CA ASP A 429 -5.45 -36.28 -12.19
C ASP A 429 -4.64 -35.89 -10.94
N SER A 430 -4.00 -36.86 -10.28
CA SER A 430 -3.08 -36.60 -9.18
C SER A 430 -1.69 -37.15 -9.52
N ARG A 431 -0.64 -36.41 -9.18
CA ARG A 431 0.76 -36.75 -9.50
C ARG A 431 1.69 -36.33 -8.36
N PRO A 432 2.92 -36.87 -8.27
CA PRO A 432 3.93 -36.33 -7.37
C PRO A 432 4.06 -34.81 -7.55
N CYS A 433 4.15 -34.09 -6.45
CA CYS A 433 4.20 -32.64 -6.48
C CYS A 433 5.46 -32.14 -7.19
N ASP A 434 5.28 -31.21 -8.11
CA ASP A 434 6.37 -30.52 -8.79
C ASP A 434 6.07 -29.01 -8.91
N ASN A 435 6.97 -28.27 -9.55
CA ASN A 435 6.79 -26.83 -9.77
C ASN A 435 6.10 -26.49 -11.11
N SER A 436 5.38 -27.44 -11.73
CA SER A 436 4.70 -27.24 -13.00
C SER A 436 3.47 -26.33 -12.87
N GLU A 437 3.23 -25.49 -13.87
CA GLU A 437 1.98 -24.73 -14.00
C GLU A 437 0.74 -25.63 -14.12
N THR A 438 0.88 -26.90 -14.52
CA THR A 438 -0.24 -27.86 -14.52
C THR A 438 -0.71 -28.22 -13.12
N GLN A 439 0.12 -28.01 -12.09
CA GLN A 439 -0.23 -28.24 -10.69
C GLN A 439 -0.53 -26.94 -9.92
N SER A 440 -0.55 -25.81 -10.63
CA SER A 440 -0.80 -24.50 -10.07
C SER A 440 -2.26 -24.11 -10.34
N TRP A 441 -3.04 -23.91 -9.28
CA TRP A 441 -4.48 -23.71 -9.32
C TRP A 441 -4.88 -22.42 -8.60
N ASN A 442 -5.68 -21.59 -9.24
CA ASN A 442 -6.27 -20.39 -8.67
C ASN A 442 -7.65 -20.75 -8.09
N ILE A 443 -7.81 -20.50 -6.79
CA ILE A 443 -9.11 -20.61 -6.11
C ILE A 443 -9.70 -19.20 -6.04
N SER A 444 -10.82 -19.00 -6.72
CA SER A 444 -11.50 -17.71 -6.78
C SER A 444 -12.87 -17.80 -6.11
N SER A 445 -13.17 -16.85 -5.22
CA SER A 445 -14.47 -16.76 -4.54
C SER A 445 -15.56 -16.28 -5.51
N MET A 446 -16.76 -16.86 -5.39
CA MET A 446 -17.96 -16.42 -6.14
C MET A 446 -18.49 -15.06 -5.67
N SER A 447 -18.14 -14.64 -4.46
CA SER A 447 -18.55 -13.35 -3.94
C SER A 447 -17.35 -12.49 -3.58
N ASN A 448 -17.56 -11.17 -3.67
CA ASN A 448 -16.82 -10.14 -2.96
C ASN A 448 -16.26 -10.68 -1.64
N ALA A 449 -17.12 -11.26 -0.80
CA ALA A 449 -16.79 -11.69 0.54
C ALA A 449 -16.15 -13.08 0.58
N TRP A 450 -15.02 -13.18 1.25
CA TRP A 450 -14.37 -14.46 1.58
C TRP A 450 -15.18 -15.36 2.51
N ASP A 451 -16.29 -14.84 3.06
CA ASP A 451 -17.23 -15.59 3.88
C ASP A 451 -18.17 -16.48 3.06
N SER A 452 -18.16 -16.39 1.73
CA SER A 452 -18.78 -17.44 0.92
C SER A 452 -17.82 -18.62 0.82
N ASN A 453 -18.18 -19.76 1.43
CA ASN A 453 -17.48 -21.03 1.22
C ASN A 453 -17.49 -21.49 -0.26
N LEU A 454 -18.20 -20.79 -1.15
CA LEU A 454 -18.36 -21.11 -2.56
C LEU A 454 -17.23 -20.51 -3.41
N VAL A 455 -16.52 -21.39 -4.11
CA VAL A 455 -15.39 -21.07 -4.98
C VAL A 455 -15.53 -21.72 -6.35
N TYR A 456 -14.81 -21.19 -7.32
CA TYR A 456 -14.49 -21.85 -8.58
C TYR A 456 -12.97 -21.90 -8.74
N ILE A 457 -12.48 -22.88 -9.50
CA ILE A 457 -11.05 -23.18 -9.54
C ILE A 457 -10.55 -23.19 -10.96
N ILE A 458 -9.46 -22.47 -11.23
CA ILE A 458 -8.84 -22.31 -12.55
C ILE A 458 -7.39 -22.81 -12.53
N ASN A 459 -6.91 -23.46 -13.58
CA ASN A 459 -5.50 -23.87 -13.68
C ASN A 459 -4.60 -22.75 -14.25
N ALA A 460 -3.36 -22.60 -13.78
CA ALA A 460 -2.43 -21.58 -14.25
C ALA A 460 -2.02 -21.74 -15.70
N LYS A 461 -1.85 -22.98 -16.16
CA LYS A 461 -1.49 -23.28 -17.54
C LYS A 461 -2.66 -23.11 -18.51
N SER A 462 -3.89 -23.12 -17.99
CA SER A 462 -5.06 -22.99 -18.83
C SER A 462 -5.13 -21.61 -19.49
N ASN A 463 -5.65 -21.54 -20.72
CA ASN A 463 -6.24 -20.29 -21.19
C ASN A 463 -7.23 -19.87 -20.09
N ALA A 464 -7.14 -18.65 -19.56
CA ALA A 464 -7.66 -18.16 -18.27
C ALA A 464 -9.20 -18.26 -18.02
N ASP A 465 -9.86 -19.22 -18.64
CA ASP A 465 -11.29 -19.46 -18.74
C ASP A 465 -11.61 -20.98 -18.62
N MET A 466 -10.74 -21.78 -17.98
CA MET A 466 -11.00 -23.20 -17.71
C MET A 466 -11.18 -23.48 -16.22
N CYS A 467 -12.37 -23.94 -15.86
CA CYS A 467 -12.77 -24.24 -14.48
C CYS A 467 -12.82 -25.74 -14.22
N VAL A 468 -12.38 -26.15 -13.02
CA VAL A 468 -12.53 -27.52 -12.52
C VAL A 468 -14.01 -27.85 -12.35
N SER A 469 -14.45 -28.96 -12.95
CA SER A 469 -15.85 -29.35 -13.08
C SER A 469 -16.05 -30.85 -12.90
N LEU A 470 -17.24 -31.27 -12.50
CA LEU A 470 -17.65 -32.66 -12.68
C LEU A 470 -17.95 -32.95 -14.15
N ASP A 471 -17.47 -34.09 -14.64
CA ASP A 471 -17.88 -34.61 -15.94
C ASP A 471 -19.38 -34.96 -15.93
N LYS A 472 -19.80 -35.68 -14.89
CA LYS A 472 -21.18 -36.10 -14.63
C LYS A 472 -21.52 -36.06 -13.14
N ALA A 473 -22.80 -35.93 -12.82
CA ALA A 473 -23.31 -35.89 -11.45
C ALA A 473 -23.56 -37.31 -10.90
N SER A 474 -22.49 -38.06 -10.63
CA SER A 474 -22.57 -39.41 -10.05
C SER A 474 -21.38 -39.73 -9.14
N ASP A 475 -21.54 -40.71 -8.26
CA ASP A 475 -20.42 -41.24 -7.47
C ASP A 475 -19.28 -41.73 -8.38
N ALA A 476 -18.04 -41.59 -7.91
CA ALA A 476 -16.81 -41.87 -8.66
C ALA A 476 -16.72 -41.15 -10.02
N ALA A 477 -17.47 -40.06 -10.23
CA ALA A 477 -17.33 -39.27 -11.45
C ALA A 477 -15.94 -38.63 -11.53
N ASN A 478 -15.39 -38.60 -12.74
CA ASN A 478 -14.13 -37.93 -12.99
C ASN A 478 -14.28 -36.42 -12.87
N VAL A 479 -13.20 -35.79 -12.43
CA VAL A 479 -13.06 -34.34 -12.46
C VAL A 479 -12.37 -33.94 -13.76
N VAL A 480 -12.93 -32.96 -14.44
CA VAL A 480 -12.45 -32.46 -15.74
C VAL A 480 -12.38 -30.95 -15.73
N THR A 481 -11.75 -30.33 -16.72
CA THR A 481 -11.86 -28.90 -16.95
C THR A 481 -12.95 -28.58 -17.98
N LYS A 482 -13.74 -27.54 -17.74
CA LYS A 482 -14.71 -26.99 -18.70
C LYS A 482 -14.50 -25.49 -18.85
N LYS A 483 -15.08 -24.88 -19.89
CA LYS A 483 -15.11 -23.42 -19.97
C LYS A 483 -15.83 -22.85 -18.75
N CYS A 484 -15.25 -21.83 -18.11
CA CYS A 484 -15.80 -21.27 -16.89
C CYS A 484 -17.21 -20.71 -17.13
N ASN A 485 -18.16 -21.22 -16.35
CA ASN A 485 -19.54 -20.76 -16.30
C ASN A 485 -19.99 -20.76 -14.84
N LEU A 486 -20.04 -19.58 -14.23
CA LEU A 486 -20.38 -19.45 -12.81
C LEU A 486 -21.85 -19.80 -12.49
N ASN A 487 -22.70 -20.00 -13.50
CA ASN A 487 -24.05 -20.55 -13.34
C ASN A 487 -24.08 -22.08 -13.38
N ASP A 488 -23.00 -22.73 -13.83
CA ASP A 488 -22.86 -24.18 -13.84
C ASP A 488 -22.42 -24.68 -12.47
N LYS A 489 -23.38 -25.21 -11.71
CA LYS A 489 -23.13 -25.70 -10.35
C LYS A 489 -22.08 -26.82 -10.29
N SER A 490 -21.82 -27.55 -11.38
CA SER A 490 -20.78 -28.59 -11.37
C SER A 490 -19.37 -28.00 -11.33
N GLN A 491 -19.22 -26.71 -11.63
CA GLN A 491 -17.95 -25.96 -11.59
C GLN A 491 -17.74 -25.22 -10.26
N LEU A 492 -18.74 -25.24 -9.39
CA LEU A 492 -18.73 -24.57 -8.10
C LEU A 492 -18.45 -25.59 -6.98
N TRP A 493 -17.63 -25.16 -6.03
CA TRP A 493 -17.15 -26.00 -4.93
C TRP A 493 -17.34 -25.25 -3.62
N SER A 494 -17.83 -25.93 -2.60
CA SER A 494 -17.85 -25.44 -1.23
C SER A 494 -16.61 -25.92 -0.50
N ILE A 495 -15.89 -25.01 0.15
CA ILE A 495 -14.78 -25.34 1.03
C ILE A 495 -15.34 -25.70 2.41
N SER A 496 -15.00 -26.87 2.92
CA SER A 496 -15.32 -27.31 4.28
C SER A 496 -14.04 -27.56 5.08
N TYR A 497 -14.08 -27.17 6.35
CA TYR A 497 -13.04 -27.44 7.34
C TYR A 497 -13.56 -28.53 8.28
N TYR A 498 -12.71 -29.48 8.63
CA TYR A 498 -12.98 -30.51 9.62
C TYR A 498 -11.99 -30.40 10.77
#